data_AF-X1EJ23-F1
#
_entry.id   AF-X1EJ23-F1
#
_cell.length_a   1.000
_cell.length_b   1.000
_cell.length_c   1.000
_cell.angle_alpha   90.00
_cell.angle_beta   90.00
_cell.angle_gamma   90.00
#
_symmetry.space_group_name_H-M   'P 1'
#
loop_
_entity.id
_entity.type
_entity.pdbx_description
1 polymer ?
#
loop_
_entity_poly.entity_id
_entity_poly.type
_entity_poly.pdbx_seq_one_letter_code
_entity_poly.pdbx_strand_id
1 'polypeptide(L)' 'MNVDRAKVSDATAMHQLINHFADKGEMLPRALSEIYENI' A
#
# COMPACT_ATOMS: atom_id res chain seq x y z
N MET A 1 -17.81 -2.70 10.91
CA MET A 1 -16.69 -2.41 9.99
C MET A 1 -16.25 -3.76 9.45
N ASN A 2 -16.52 -4.04 8.16
CA ASN A 2 -16.18 -5.32 7.56
C ASN A 2 -14.81 -5.18 6.89
N VAL A 3 -13.92 -6.13 7.13
CA VAL A 3 -12.58 -6.18 6.54
C VAL A 3 -12.59 -7.26 5.47
N ASP A 4 -12.43 -6.85 4.22
CA ASP A 4 -12.35 -7.74 3.07
C ASP A 4 -10.90 -7.92 2.62
N ARG A 5 -10.62 -8.98 1.85
CA ARG A 5 -9.30 -9.12 1.20
C ARG A 5 -9.10 -8.00 0.20
N ALA A 6 -7.88 -7.45 0.20
CA ALA A 6 -7.46 -6.45 -0.78
C ALA A 6 -7.56 -7.01 -2.21
N LYS A 7 -7.91 -6.15 -3.15
CA LYS A 7 -7.95 -6.43 -4.59
C LYS A 7 -6.87 -5.63 -5.28
N VAL A 8 -6.58 -6.01 -6.53
CA VAL A 8 -5.62 -5.30 -7.40
C VAL A 8 -5.96 -3.81 -7.53
N SER A 9 -7.24 -3.45 -7.51
CA SER A 9 -7.71 -2.06 -7.54
C SER A 9 -7.25 -1.23 -6.35
N ASP A 10 -7.00 -1.86 -5.20
CA ASP A 10 -6.65 -1.19 -3.95
C ASP A 10 -5.14 -0.86 -3.88
N ALA A 11 -4.33 -1.52 -4.71
CA ALA A 11 -2.87 -1.40 -4.73
C ALA A 11 -2.40 0.05 -4.85
N THR A 12 -3.06 0.85 -5.69
CA THR A 12 -2.68 2.26 -5.92
C THR A 12 -2.96 3.11 -4.67
N ALA A 13 -4.09 2.91 -4.01
CA ALA A 13 -4.44 3.62 -2.78
C ALA A 13 -3.50 3.22 -1.62
N MET A 14 -3.19 1.93 -1.51
CA MET A 14 -2.21 1.42 -0.53
C MET A 14 -0.82 2.03 -0.76
N HIS A 15 -0.36 2.08 -2.00
CA HIS A 15 0.94 2.66 -2.36
C HIS A 15 1.03 4.14 -1.99
N GLN A 16 -0.02 4.93 -2.26
CA GLN A 16 -0.08 6.34 -1.86
C GLN A 16 0.00 6.51 -0.34
N LEU A 17 -0.74 5.69 0.40
CA LEU A 17 -0.73 5.74 1.87
C LEU A 17 0.64 5.37 2.43
N ILE A 18 1.26 4.32 1.90
CA ILE A 18 2.61 3.88 2.32
C ILE A 18 3.61 5.00 2.09
N ASN A 19 3.64 5.59 0.89
CA ASN A 19 4.59 6.65 0.57
C ASN A 19 4.36 7.90 1.42
N HIS A 20 3.10 8.25 1.71
CA HIS A 20 2.79 9.36 2.61
C HIS A 20 3.43 9.21 4.00
N PHE A 21 3.47 8.00 4.56
CA PHE A 21 4.11 7.75 5.85
C PHE A 21 5.62 7.51 5.73
N ALA A 22 6.08 6.98 4.59
CA ALA A 22 7.50 6.84 4.31
C ALA A 22 8.20 8.20 4.21
N ASP A 23 7.54 9.19 3.58
CA ASP A 23 8.03 10.57 3.49
C ASP A 23 8.20 11.23 4.88
N LYS A 24 7.47 10.74 5.89
CA LYS A 24 7.59 11.18 7.28
C LYS A 24 8.62 10.40 8.10
N GLY A 25 9.22 9.36 7.51
CA GLY A 25 10.11 8.42 8.22
C GLY A 25 9.37 7.49 9.19
N GLU A 26 8.04 7.39 9.10
CA GLU A 26 7.22 6.55 9.98
C GLU A 26 7.13 5.10 9.47
N MET A 27 7.49 4.85 8.21
CA MET A 27 7.62 3.51 7.64
C MET A 27 8.62 3.46 6.48
N LEU A 28 8.94 2.26 6.02
CA LEU A 28 9.74 2.07 4.81
C LEU A 28 8.87 2.28 3.56
N PRO A 29 9.39 2.96 2.51
CA PRO A 29 8.71 3.02 1.23
C PRO A 29 8.61 1.62 0.62
N ARG A 30 7.56 1.38 -0.17
CA ARG A 30 7.40 0.13 -0.93
C ARG A 30 7.11 0.45 -2.38
N ALA A 31 7.65 -0.35 -3.29
CA ALA A 31 7.34 -0.22 -4.70
C ALA A 31 5.91 -0.70 -4.99
N LEU A 32 5.27 -0.09 -5.99
CA LEU A 32 3.93 -0.50 -6.41
C LEU A 32 3.89 -1.96 -6.90
N SER A 33 4.97 -2.45 -7.53
CA SER A 33 5.08 -3.85 -7.96
C SER A 33 5.03 -4.84 -6.80
N GLU A 34 5.72 -4.54 -5.70
CA GLU A 34 5.71 -5.37 -4.50
C GLU A 34 4.30 -5.45 -3.87
N ILE A 35 3.51 -4.39 -4.00
CA ILE A 35 2.12 -4.39 -3.52
C ILE A 35 1.27 -5.30 -4.42
N TYR A 36 1.42 -5.24 -5.74
CA TYR A 36 0.71 -6.14 -6.66
C TYR A 36 1.08 -7.61 -6.45
N GLU A 37 2.33 -7.92 -6.11
CA GLU A 37 2.79 -9.29 -5.84
C GLU A 37 2.18 -9.90 -4.56
N ASN A 38 1.78 -9.07 -3.60
CA ASN A 38 1.29 -9.50 -2.29
C ASN A 38 -0.25 -9.37 -2.12
N ILE A 39 -0.95 -9.09 -3.21
CA ILE A 39 -2.43 -9.11 -3.29
C ILE A 39 -2.89 -10.49 -3.77
#